data_AF-A0A351FWD6-F1
#
_entry.id   AF-A0A351FWD6-F1
#
_cell.length_a   1.000
_cell.length_b   1.000
_cell.length_c   1.000
_cell.angle_alpha   90.00
_cell.angle_beta   90.00
_cell.angle_gamma   90.00
#
_symmetry.space_group_name_H-M   'P 1'
#
loop_
_entity.id
_entity.type
_entity.pdbx_description
1 polymer ?
#
loop_
_entity_poly.entity_id
_entity_poly.type
_entity_poly.pdbx_seq_one_letter_code
_entity_poly.pdbx_strand_id
1 'polypeptide(L)'
;MTVSQAEQDVADICYEEDDLCSNPHVEHTIGDVISRRQLLKTLAAAGAAAMLAPSTEAVEKLAPSVNRAVNPSTLTFEEVAHGLSLDTEVAEGYEVEVLLRWGDPILSEAAAFDPWQQTAERQLGQFGYNCDFIAFLPLPPLSNGAPRGLLCVNHEYTNTNLMLPGITGPQALLQLPREMVDVELAALGHTVCEIQLEKHGWAVQRESVLNRRISALDTEMVVSGPAAGHPRLKTSADPTGKRVLGTLNNCAGGVTPWGTMLICEENFNAYFSGAAGATP
;
A
#
# COMPACT_ATOMS: atom_id res chain seq x y z
N MET A 1 -21.45 -29.32 19.64
CA MET A 1 -20.86 -28.91 18.35
C MET A 1 -19.45 -29.44 18.31
N THR A 2 -19.17 -30.33 17.38
CA THR A 2 -17.83 -30.86 17.10
C THR A 2 -17.01 -29.78 16.40
N VAL A 3 -15.70 -29.77 16.64
CA VAL A 3 -14.72 -28.79 16.12
C VAL A 3 -14.86 -28.57 14.60
N SER A 4 -15.30 -29.58 13.84
CA SER A 4 -15.47 -29.47 12.38
C SER A 4 -16.63 -28.57 11.90
N GLN A 5 -17.65 -28.32 12.73
CA GLN A 5 -18.74 -27.41 12.36
C GLN A 5 -18.33 -25.94 12.53
N ALA A 6 -17.53 -25.64 13.56
CA ALA A 6 -16.97 -24.31 13.74
C ALA A 6 -15.96 -23.95 12.64
N GLU A 7 -15.21 -24.91 12.11
CA GLU A 7 -14.31 -24.71 10.97
C GLU A 7 -15.07 -24.48 9.65
N GLN A 8 -16.26 -25.09 9.48
CA GLN A 8 -17.13 -24.85 8.33
C GLN A 8 -17.88 -23.51 8.42
N ASP A 9 -18.34 -23.12 9.62
CA ASP A 9 -19.03 -21.84 9.80
C ASP A 9 -18.07 -20.62 9.66
N VAL A 10 -16.75 -20.82 9.82
CA VAL A 10 -15.73 -19.80 9.50
C VAL A 10 -15.47 -19.69 8.00
N ALA A 11 -15.76 -20.75 7.22
CA ALA A 11 -15.58 -20.75 5.76
C ALA A 11 -16.76 -20.11 4.99
N ASP A 12 -17.94 -20.00 5.61
CA ASP A 12 -19.14 -19.36 5.04
C ASP A 12 -19.23 -17.85 5.35
N ILE A 13 -18.15 -17.24 5.86
CA ILE A 13 -17.99 -15.78 5.84
C ILE A 13 -18.01 -15.37 4.38
N CYS A 14 -18.88 -14.42 4.03
CA CYS A 14 -19.05 -13.90 2.67
C CYS A 14 -17.70 -13.53 2.05
N TYR A 15 -17.07 -14.47 1.35
CA TYR A 15 -16.05 -14.18 0.36
C TYR A 15 -16.76 -13.38 -0.72
N GLU A 16 -16.43 -12.10 -0.85
CA GLU A 16 -16.68 -11.42 -2.12
C GLU A 16 -15.89 -12.22 -3.16
N GLU A 17 -16.57 -12.71 -4.20
CA GLU A 17 -15.91 -13.36 -5.33
C GLU A 17 -15.22 -12.27 -6.17
N ASP A 18 -14.18 -11.63 -5.61
CA ASP A 18 -13.42 -10.54 -6.25
C ASP A 18 -12.67 -11.01 -7.50
N ASP A 19 -12.50 -12.33 -7.63
CA ASP A 19 -11.94 -12.99 -8.81
C ASP A 19 -12.94 -13.11 -9.98
N LEU A 20 -14.19 -12.68 -9.83
CA LEU A 20 -15.11 -12.59 -10.95
C LEU A 20 -14.81 -11.35 -11.79
N CYS A 21 -14.18 -11.59 -12.94
CA CYS A 21 -13.97 -10.59 -13.98
C CYS A 21 -15.27 -9.85 -14.32
N SER A 22 -15.37 -8.58 -13.90
CA SER A 22 -16.52 -7.71 -14.18
C SER A 22 -16.41 -6.94 -15.50
N ASN A 23 -15.32 -7.16 -16.26
CA ASN A 23 -15.10 -6.49 -17.54
C ASN A 23 -16.12 -6.99 -18.58
N PRO A 24 -17.05 -6.13 -19.05
CA PRO A 24 -18.04 -6.53 -20.06
C PRO A 24 -17.42 -6.79 -21.44
N HIS A 25 -16.14 -6.43 -21.63
CA HIS A 25 -15.38 -6.63 -22.86
C HIS A 25 -14.28 -7.69 -22.68
N VAL A 26 -14.67 -8.95 -22.61
CA VAL A 26 -13.77 -10.11 -22.49
C VAL A 26 -12.96 -10.42 -23.76
N GLU A 27 -13.31 -9.81 -24.90
CA GLU A 27 -12.62 -10.03 -26.17
C GLU A 27 -11.26 -9.32 -26.28
N HIS A 28 -11.00 -8.35 -25.40
CA HIS A 28 -9.76 -7.59 -25.36
C HIS A 28 -9.20 -7.58 -23.95
N THR A 29 -8.08 -8.25 -23.77
CA THR A 29 -7.31 -8.21 -22.53
C THR A 29 -6.67 -6.82 -22.35
N ILE A 30 -6.25 -6.49 -21.12
CA ILE A 30 -5.42 -5.31 -20.88
C ILE A 30 -4.13 -5.34 -21.71
N GLY A 31 -3.60 -6.55 -21.97
CA GLY A 31 -2.47 -6.80 -22.86
C GLY A 31 -2.73 -6.38 -24.31
N ASP A 32 -3.94 -6.58 -24.82
CA ASP A 32 -4.34 -6.15 -26.17
C ASP A 32 -4.40 -4.63 -26.29
N VAL A 33 -4.88 -3.95 -25.24
CA VAL A 33 -4.93 -2.48 -25.17
C VAL A 33 -3.52 -1.89 -25.12
N ILE A 34 -2.63 -2.46 -24.30
CA ILE A 34 -1.22 -2.04 -24.19
C ILE A 34 -0.49 -2.28 -25.52
N SER A 35 -0.67 -3.45 -26.14
CA SER A 35 -0.04 -3.82 -27.41
C SER A 35 -0.49 -2.91 -28.56
N ARG A 36 -1.79 -2.57 -28.65
CA ARG A 36 -2.29 -1.57 -29.61
C ARG A 36 -1.66 -0.19 -29.38
N ARG A 37 -1.53 0.24 -28.12
CA ARG A 37 -0.90 1.54 -27.80
C ARG A 37 0.58 1.56 -28.15
N GLN A 38 1.29 0.46 -27.92
CA GLN A 38 2.69 0.28 -28.33
C GLN A 38 2.80 0.32 -29.86
N LEU A 39 2.00 -0.46 -30.59
CA LEU A 39 1.96 -0.48 -32.05
C LEU A 39 1.69 0.92 -32.63
N LEU A 40 0.72 1.65 -32.09
CA LEU A 40 0.40 3.02 -32.53
C LEU A 40 1.56 3.99 -32.28
N LYS A 41 2.26 3.88 -31.14
CA LYS A 41 3.46 4.69 -30.85
C LYS A 41 4.59 4.37 -31.82
N THR A 42 4.83 3.08 -32.11
CA THR A 42 5.85 2.63 -33.05
C THR A 42 5.55 3.09 -34.48
N LEU A 43 4.29 2.97 -34.91
CA LEU A 43 3.85 3.44 -36.24
C LEU A 43 3.95 4.97 -36.36
N ALA A 44 3.58 5.72 -35.32
CA ALA A 44 3.74 7.18 -35.31
C ALA A 44 5.22 7.60 -35.39
N ALA A 45 6.11 6.91 -34.66
CA ALA A 45 7.55 7.16 -34.71
C ALA A 45 8.14 6.82 -36.10
N ALA A 46 7.73 5.70 -36.71
CA ALA A 46 8.15 5.32 -38.06
C ALA A 46 7.65 6.32 -39.12
N GLY A 47 6.41 6.79 -39.00
CA GLY A 47 5.83 7.80 -39.89
C GLY A 47 6.55 9.15 -39.79
N ALA A 48 6.93 9.57 -38.57
CA ALA A 48 7.72 10.78 -38.37
C ALA A 48 9.13 10.66 -38.97
N ALA A 49 9.79 9.50 -38.83
CA ALA A 49 11.11 9.25 -39.41
C ALA A 49 11.09 9.23 -40.95
N ALA A 50 10.04 8.69 -41.56
CA ALA A 50 9.88 8.66 -43.02
C ALA A 50 9.70 10.06 -43.65
N MET A 51 9.20 11.04 -42.88
CA MET A 51 9.04 12.43 -43.33
C MET A 51 10.34 13.25 -43.26
N LEU A 52 11.39 12.72 -42.61
CA LEU A 52 12.65 13.43 -42.36
C LEU A 52 13.82 12.96 -43.26
N ALA A 53 13.67 11.89 -44.05
CA ALA A 53 14.73 11.40 -44.94
C ALA A 53 14.17 10.72 -46.22
N PRO A 54 14.39 11.26 -47.43
CA PRO A 54 13.90 10.65 -48.67
C PRO A 54 14.86 9.60 -49.26
N SER A 55 15.92 9.19 -48.56
CA SER A 55 16.90 8.22 -49.08
C SER A 55 16.70 6.81 -48.53
N THR A 56 16.59 5.85 -49.44
CA THR A 56 16.40 4.42 -49.18
C THR A 56 17.54 3.75 -48.40
N GLU A 57 18.72 4.39 -48.30
CA GLU A 57 19.87 3.91 -47.53
C GLU A 57 19.71 4.06 -46.00
N ALA A 58 18.82 4.96 -45.54
CA ALA A 58 18.53 5.11 -44.10
C ALA A 58 17.67 3.96 -43.55
N VAL A 59 16.87 3.32 -44.42
CA VAL A 59 15.94 2.24 -44.05
C VAL A 59 16.69 0.92 -43.80
N GLU A 60 17.76 0.63 -44.55
CA GLU A 60 18.59 -0.56 -44.32
C GLU A 60 19.45 -0.47 -43.06
N LYS A 61 19.89 0.73 -42.65
CA LYS A 61 20.59 0.93 -41.37
C LYS A 61 19.67 0.86 -40.13
N LEU A 62 18.35 0.87 -40.32
CA LEU A 62 17.36 0.63 -39.28
C LEU A 62 16.99 -0.86 -39.13
N ALA A 63 17.43 -1.73 -40.06
CA ALA A 63 17.18 -3.17 -39.99
C ALA A 63 17.88 -3.90 -38.82
N PRO A 64 19.11 -3.54 -38.35
CA PRO A 64 19.71 -4.20 -37.19
C PRO A 64 18.95 -3.91 -35.88
N SER A 65 18.20 -2.81 -35.82
CA SER A 65 17.34 -2.46 -34.69
C SER A 65 16.06 -3.30 -34.60
N VAL A 66 15.67 -4.00 -35.67
CA VAL A 66 14.48 -4.88 -35.69
C VAL A 66 14.81 -6.27 -35.13
N ASN A 67 16.07 -6.70 -35.17
CA ASN A 67 16.52 -7.98 -34.62
C ASN A 67 16.90 -7.96 -33.13
N ARG A 68 16.71 -6.83 -32.43
CA ARG A 68 16.79 -6.76 -30.96
C ARG A 68 15.48 -7.20 -30.30
N ALA A 69 14.78 -8.14 -30.92
CA ALA A 69 13.49 -8.69 -30.49
C ALA A 69 13.64 -10.07 -29.84
N VAL A 70 14.72 -10.32 -29.09
CA VAL A 70 14.91 -11.59 -28.33
C VAL A 70 14.95 -11.36 -26.82
N ASN A 71 15.11 -10.12 -26.35
CA ASN A 71 14.74 -9.75 -24.99
C ASN A 71 14.25 -8.30 -24.99
N PRO A 72 12.93 -8.03 -24.87
CA PRO A 72 12.37 -6.68 -24.90
C PRO A 72 12.73 -5.86 -23.65
N SER A 73 13.43 -6.47 -22.70
CA SER A 73 13.82 -5.86 -21.44
C SER A 73 14.86 -4.74 -21.66
N THR A 74 14.61 -3.60 -21.05
CA THR A 74 15.58 -2.48 -20.93
C THR A 74 16.48 -2.62 -19.70
N LEU A 75 16.29 -3.69 -18.92
CA LEU A 75 17.04 -3.95 -17.69
C LEU A 75 18.48 -4.38 -18.02
N THR A 76 19.42 -3.93 -17.20
CA THR A 76 20.87 -4.10 -17.42
C THR A 76 21.56 -4.99 -16.38
N PHE A 77 20.82 -5.52 -15.41
CA PHE A 77 21.33 -6.39 -14.36
C PHE A 77 21.09 -7.86 -14.70
N GLU A 78 21.93 -8.75 -14.16
CA GLU A 78 21.72 -10.18 -14.27
C GLU A 78 20.59 -10.64 -13.35
N GLU A 79 19.69 -11.48 -13.86
CA GLU A 79 18.55 -12.01 -13.10
C GLU A 79 19.03 -12.80 -11.87
N VAL A 80 18.42 -12.53 -10.72
CA VAL A 80 18.72 -13.24 -9.46
C VAL A 80 18.11 -14.64 -9.53
N ALA A 81 18.90 -15.65 -9.15
CA ALA A 81 18.42 -17.03 -9.14
C ALA A 81 17.29 -17.23 -8.11
N HIS A 82 16.25 -17.96 -8.51
CA HIS A 82 15.16 -18.32 -7.60
C HIS A 82 15.66 -19.26 -6.49
N GLY A 83 15.29 -18.96 -5.25
CA GLY A 83 15.66 -19.76 -4.08
C GLY A 83 14.92 -19.32 -2.82
N LEU A 84 15.13 -20.08 -1.75
CA LEU A 84 14.68 -19.72 -0.40
C LEU A 84 15.90 -19.25 0.38
N SER A 85 15.85 -18.02 0.87
CA SER A 85 16.87 -17.42 1.75
C SER A 85 16.19 -16.79 2.96
N LEU A 86 16.93 -16.64 4.06
CA LEU A 86 16.49 -15.83 5.19
C LEU A 86 16.76 -14.34 4.96
N ASP A 87 17.66 -14.03 4.02
CA ASP A 87 18.10 -12.69 3.69
C ASP A 87 17.49 -12.24 2.35
N THR A 88 17.44 -10.92 2.13
CA THR A 88 17.03 -10.37 0.84
C THR A 88 18.19 -10.45 -0.15
N GLU A 89 17.98 -11.19 -1.24
CA GLU A 89 18.95 -11.32 -2.33
C GLU A 89 18.68 -10.25 -3.41
N VAL A 90 19.71 -9.55 -3.85
CA VAL A 90 19.65 -8.55 -4.93
C VAL A 90 20.72 -8.83 -6.00
N ALA A 91 20.54 -8.27 -7.19
CA ALA A 91 21.49 -8.45 -8.28
C ALA A 91 22.87 -7.85 -7.97
N GLU A 92 23.92 -8.34 -8.64
CA GLU A 92 25.27 -7.82 -8.46
C GLU A 92 25.34 -6.30 -8.72
N GLY A 93 26.01 -5.58 -7.81
CA GLY A 93 26.12 -4.12 -7.85
C GLY A 93 24.95 -3.36 -7.23
N TYR A 94 23.95 -4.05 -6.67
CA TYR A 94 22.86 -3.46 -5.90
C TYR A 94 23.01 -3.73 -4.40
N GLU A 95 22.41 -2.87 -3.59
CA GLU A 95 22.32 -2.99 -2.14
C GLU A 95 20.88 -2.76 -1.69
N VAL A 96 20.55 -3.31 -0.52
CA VAL A 96 19.26 -3.09 0.15
C VAL A 96 19.52 -2.49 1.52
N GLU A 97 18.79 -1.43 1.83
CA GLU A 97 18.83 -0.77 3.12
C GLU A 97 17.42 -0.65 3.70
N VAL A 98 17.32 -0.81 5.01
CA VAL A 98 16.06 -0.64 5.72
C VAL A 98 15.86 0.84 6.04
N LEU A 99 14.87 1.47 5.40
CA LEU A 99 14.51 2.87 5.66
C LEU A 99 13.65 3.03 6.92
N LEU A 100 12.61 2.20 7.05
CA LEU A 100 11.62 2.24 8.13
C LEU A 100 11.15 0.83 8.46
N ARG A 101 10.86 0.59 9.74
CA ARG A 101 10.28 -0.64 10.28
C ARG A 101 9.10 -0.30 11.15
N TRP A 102 8.21 -1.27 11.36
CA TRP A 102 7.15 -1.14 12.36
C TRP A 102 7.72 -0.67 13.70
N GLY A 103 7.06 0.33 14.30
CA GLY A 103 7.46 0.88 15.58
C GLY A 103 8.49 2.00 15.49
N ASP A 104 9.18 2.18 14.36
CA ASP A 104 10.14 3.28 14.22
C ASP A 104 9.41 4.63 14.43
N PRO A 105 9.92 5.54 15.28
CA PRO A 105 9.26 6.81 15.57
C PRO A 105 9.21 7.70 14.34
N ILE A 106 8.02 8.17 13.94
CA ILE A 106 7.87 9.11 12.81
C ILE A 106 7.55 10.53 13.27
N LEU A 107 6.97 10.70 14.46
CA LEU A 107 6.74 12.02 15.05
C LEU A 107 7.92 12.40 15.96
N SER A 108 8.14 13.71 16.14
CA SER A 108 9.23 14.24 16.98
C SER A 108 9.20 13.65 18.40
N GLU A 109 8.04 13.72 19.05
CA GLU A 109 7.84 13.27 20.44
C GLU A 109 7.50 11.77 20.57
N ALA A 110 7.51 11.01 19.48
CA ALA A 110 7.18 9.59 19.53
C ALA A 110 8.26 8.81 20.30
N ALA A 111 7.81 7.97 21.24
CA ALA A 111 8.69 7.10 22.02
C ALA A 111 9.41 6.09 21.13
N ALA A 112 10.63 5.70 21.53
CA ALA A 112 11.33 4.59 20.89
C ALA A 112 10.49 3.31 20.99
N PHE A 113 10.61 2.46 19.96
CA PHE A 113 9.89 1.20 19.92
C PHE A 113 10.32 0.27 21.07
N ASP A 114 9.34 -0.24 21.80
CA ASP A 114 9.53 -1.29 22.81
C ASP A 114 8.31 -2.23 22.76
N PRO A 115 8.45 -3.45 22.17
CA PRO A 115 7.33 -4.37 22.04
C PRO A 115 6.80 -4.86 23.40
N TRP A 116 7.59 -4.79 24.48
CA TRP A 116 7.17 -5.21 25.82
C TRP A 116 6.36 -4.15 26.58
N GLN A 117 6.38 -2.91 26.09
CA GLN A 117 5.69 -1.78 26.71
C GLN A 117 4.88 -0.99 25.68
N GLN A 118 4.39 -1.67 24.65
CA GLN A 118 3.66 -1.00 23.59
C GLN A 118 2.25 -0.62 24.04
N THR A 119 1.84 0.60 23.72
CA THR A 119 0.50 1.12 23.95
C THR A 119 -0.01 1.78 22.68
N ALA A 120 -1.33 1.97 22.57
CA ALA A 120 -1.93 2.64 21.42
C ALA A 120 -1.37 4.05 21.23
N GLU A 121 -1.18 4.80 22.33
CA GLU A 121 -0.63 6.17 22.29
C GLU A 121 0.80 6.20 21.74
N ARG A 122 1.63 5.21 22.07
CA ARG A 122 2.97 5.08 21.49
C ARG A 122 2.89 4.74 20.01
N GLN A 123 2.04 3.77 19.66
CA GLN A 123 1.87 3.30 18.28
C GLN A 123 1.38 4.41 17.34
N LEU A 124 0.51 5.33 17.81
CA LEU A 124 0.01 6.47 17.04
C LEU A 124 1.09 7.49 16.64
N GLY A 125 2.27 7.46 17.27
CA GLY A 125 3.43 8.26 16.88
C GLY A 125 4.47 7.51 16.03
N GLN A 126 4.28 6.22 15.82
CA GLN A 126 5.26 5.31 15.22
C GLN A 126 4.79 4.80 13.86
N PHE A 127 5.71 4.27 13.05
CA PHE A 127 5.39 3.61 11.80
C PHE A 127 4.52 2.36 12.04
N GLY A 128 3.52 2.13 11.18
CA GLY A 128 2.57 1.03 11.29
C GLY A 128 3.14 -0.34 10.92
N TYR A 129 2.29 -1.35 10.92
CA TYR A 129 2.66 -2.76 10.72
C TYR A 129 2.18 -3.29 9.37
N ASN A 130 2.91 -4.24 8.78
CA ASN A 130 2.66 -4.83 7.46
C ASN A 130 2.41 -3.80 6.37
N CYS A 131 3.51 -3.20 5.90
CA CYS A 131 3.46 -2.25 4.82
C CYS A 131 2.90 -2.87 3.54
N ASP A 132 1.98 -2.15 2.91
CA ASP A 132 1.52 -2.45 1.57
C ASP A 132 1.84 -1.27 0.65
N PHE A 133 0.85 -0.66 -0.02
CA PHE A 133 1.09 0.35 -1.03
C PHE A 133 1.98 1.50 -0.57
N ILE A 134 2.99 1.77 -1.39
CA ILE A 134 3.99 2.82 -1.18
C ILE A 134 3.87 3.86 -2.30
N ALA A 135 3.88 5.13 -1.93
CA ALA A 135 4.03 6.23 -2.87
C ALA A 135 5.06 7.25 -2.38
N PHE A 136 5.75 7.86 -3.34
CA PHE A 136 6.65 8.97 -3.11
C PHE A 136 6.11 10.23 -3.79
N LEU A 137 5.81 11.25 -2.98
CA LEU A 137 5.40 12.57 -3.44
C LEU A 137 6.59 13.55 -3.32
N PRO A 138 7.22 13.96 -4.42
CA PRO A 138 8.38 14.83 -4.36
C PRO A 138 8.02 16.20 -3.80
N LEU A 139 8.89 16.72 -2.92
CA LEU A 139 8.83 18.09 -2.42
C LEU A 139 9.93 18.93 -3.09
N PRO A 140 9.79 20.26 -3.10
CA PRO A 140 10.89 21.13 -3.53
C PRO A 140 12.17 20.79 -2.73
N PRO A 141 13.32 20.67 -3.41
CA PRO A 141 14.58 20.34 -2.74
C PRO A 141 14.93 21.41 -1.71
N LEU A 142 15.75 21.03 -0.73
CA LEU A 142 16.30 21.98 0.23
C LEU A 142 17.21 23.01 -0.45
N SER A 143 17.59 24.05 0.29
CA SER A 143 18.52 25.08 -0.19
C SER A 143 19.89 24.55 -0.61
N ASN A 144 20.30 23.40 -0.08
CA ASN A 144 21.53 22.68 -0.47
C ASN A 144 21.34 21.75 -1.68
N GLY A 145 20.14 21.71 -2.29
CA GLY A 145 19.80 20.87 -3.43
C GLY A 145 19.44 19.42 -3.08
N ALA A 146 19.43 19.03 -1.80
CA ALA A 146 19.12 17.67 -1.40
C ALA A 146 17.67 17.29 -1.79
N PRO A 147 17.46 16.14 -2.49
CA PRO A 147 16.14 15.60 -2.76
C PRO A 147 15.39 15.29 -1.47
N ARG A 148 14.09 15.58 -1.47
CA ARG A 148 13.17 15.28 -0.37
C ARG A 148 11.77 15.02 -0.91
N GLY A 149 10.96 14.34 -0.12
CA GLY A 149 9.58 14.05 -0.47
C GLY A 149 8.81 13.45 0.69
N LEU A 150 7.52 13.28 0.49
CA LEU A 150 6.68 12.51 1.40
C LEU A 150 6.67 11.06 0.95
N LEU A 151 7.05 10.16 1.85
CA LEU A 151 6.81 8.74 1.73
C LEU A 151 5.47 8.42 2.40
N CYS A 152 4.56 7.88 1.59
CA CYS A 152 3.21 7.53 1.95
C CYS A 152 3.08 6.01 1.92
N VAL A 153 2.76 5.37 3.05
CA VAL A 153 2.79 3.91 3.20
C VAL A 153 1.53 3.41 3.91
N ASN A 154 0.82 2.49 3.27
CA ASN A 154 -0.30 1.76 3.86
C ASN A 154 0.17 0.73 4.90
N HIS A 155 -0.68 0.42 5.87
CA HIS A 155 -0.49 -0.62 6.88
C HIS A 155 -1.75 -1.48 6.94
N GLU A 156 -1.66 -2.68 6.37
CA GLU A 156 -2.82 -3.45 5.93
C GLU A 156 -3.46 -4.26 7.06
N TYR A 157 -2.71 -5.13 7.71
CA TYR A 157 -3.22 -6.02 8.77
C TYR A 157 -2.20 -6.22 9.88
N THR A 158 -2.64 -6.70 11.04
CA THR A 158 -1.75 -7.04 12.16
C THR A 158 -1.54 -8.54 12.29
N ASN A 159 -0.36 -8.93 12.78
CA ASN A 159 -0.08 -10.29 13.22
C ASN A 159 0.04 -10.27 14.74
N THR A 160 -1.08 -10.45 15.46
CA THR A 160 -1.17 -10.30 16.92
C THR A 160 -0.09 -11.06 17.68
N ASN A 161 0.18 -12.30 17.27
CA ASN A 161 1.18 -13.18 17.90
C ASN A 161 2.64 -12.75 17.64
N LEU A 162 2.89 -11.94 16.61
CA LEU A 162 4.20 -11.35 16.34
C LEU A 162 4.34 -9.96 16.97
N MET A 163 3.23 -9.25 17.14
CA MET A 163 3.22 -7.89 17.69
C MET A 163 3.20 -7.85 19.22
N LEU A 164 2.44 -8.75 19.86
CA LEU A 164 2.13 -8.68 21.28
C LEU A 164 2.83 -9.81 22.06
N PRO A 165 3.80 -9.48 22.92
CA PRO A 165 4.51 -10.49 23.68
C PRO A 165 3.58 -11.30 24.59
N GLY A 166 3.77 -12.62 24.59
CA GLY A 166 3.00 -13.54 25.44
C GLY A 166 1.65 -14.00 24.85
N ILE A 167 1.25 -13.49 23.68
CA ILE A 167 0.05 -13.95 22.98
C ILE A 167 0.38 -15.12 22.07
N THR A 168 0.04 -16.33 22.50
CA THR A 168 0.28 -17.56 21.72
C THR A 168 -0.97 -18.43 21.65
N GLY A 169 -1.35 -18.81 20.42
CA GLY A 169 -2.42 -19.77 20.15
C GLY A 169 -3.82 -19.16 20.00
N PRO A 170 -4.76 -19.89 19.37
CA PRO A 170 -6.05 -19.33 18.92
C PRO A 170 -6.93 -18.78 20.05
N GLN A 171 -6.95 -19.42 21.22
CA GLN A 171 -7.77 -19.00 22.35
C GLN A 171 -7.34 -17.66 22.94
N ALA A 172 -6.03 -17.35 22.92
CA ALA A 172 -5.54 -16.07 23.40
C ALA A 172 -5.99 -14.90 22.49
N LEU A 173 -6.09 -15.16 21.18
CA LEU A 173 -6.57 -14.19 20.20
C LEU A 173 -8.06 -13.84 20.39
N LEU A 174 -8.88 -14.82 20.80
CA LEU A 174 -10.31 -14.61 21.05
C LEU A 174 -10.62 -13.84 22.34
N GLN A 175 -9.63 -13.64 23.22
CA GLN A 175 -9.80 -12.98 24.52
C GLN A 175 -8.81 -11.83 24.69
N LEU A 176 -8.42 -11.19 23.59
CA LEU A 176 -7.45 -10.11 23.61
C LEU A 176 -8.00 -8.91 24.42
N PRO A 177 -7.27 -8.40 25.43
CA PRO A 177 -7.67 -7.21 26.16
C PRO A 177 -7.86 -6.00 25.24
N ARG A 178 -8.76 -5.09 25.61
CA ARG A 178 -9.08 -3.93 24.78
C ARG A 178 -7.85 -3.06 24.48
N GLU A 179 -6.99 -2.87 25.48
CA GLU A 179 -5.75 -2.11 25.32
C GLU A 179 -4.80 -2.69 24.27
N MET A 180 -4.80 -4.02 24.10
CA MET A 180 -4.01 -4.73 23.10
C MET A 180 -4.64 -4.61 21.71
N VAL A 181 -5.97 -4.71 21.62
CA VAL A 181 -6.70 -4.43 20.38
C VAL A 181 -6.46 -2.99 19.91
N ASP A 182 -6.44 -2.03 20.83
CA ASP A 182 -6.18 -0.62 20.49
C ASP A 182 -4.75 -0.41 19.97
N VAL A 183 -3.75 -1.18 20.44
CA VAL A 183 -2.39 -1.19 19.84
C VAL A 183 -2.47 -1.64 18.38
N GLU A 184 -3.21 -2.70 18.08
CA GLU A 184 -3.35 -3.20 16.72
C GLU A 184 -4.06 -2.19 15.81
N LEU A 185 -5.19 -1.63 16.25
CA LEU A 185 -5.92 -0.60 15.50
C LEU A 185 -5.08 0.67 15.27
N ALA A 186 -4.22 1.04 16.22
CA ALA A 186 -3.27 2.14 16.06
C ALA A 186 -2.14 1.81 15.08
N ALA A 187 -1.84 0.54 14.83
CA ALA A 187 -0.80 0.10 13.89
C ALA A 187 -1.28 0.03 12.44
N LEU A 188 -2.59 -0.13 12.23
CA LEU A 188 -3.24 -0.09 10.91
C LEU A 188 -3.32 1.34 10.36
N GLY A 189 -3.71 1.45 9.09
CA GLY A 189 -4.00 2.73 8.46
C GLY A 189 -2.94 3.15 7.45
N HIS A 190 -2.41 4.35 7.61
CA HIS A 190 -1.45 4.95 6.70
C HIS A 190 -0.43 5.83 7.45
N THR A 191 0.82 5.79 7.01
CA THR A 191 1.87 6.73 7.41
C THR A 191 2.14 7.71 6.28
N VAL A 192 2.20 9.00 6.61
CA VAL A 192 2.89 10.02 5.80
C VAL A 192 4.12 10.46 6.56
N CYS A 193 5.31 10.39 5.96
CA CYS A 193 6.53 10.91 6.56
C CYS A 193 7.41 11.61 5.52
N GLU A 194 8.01 12.73 5.90
CA GLU A 194 9.03 13.38 5.08
C GLU A 194 10.33 12.58 5.15
N ILE A 195 10.89 12.26 3.98
CA ILE A 195 12.20 11.67 3.83
C ILE A 195 13.10 12.58 3.00
N GLN A 196 14.39 12.55 3.29
CA GLN A 196 15.40 13.33 2.58
C GLN A 196 16.61 12.46 2.27
N LEU A 197 17.20 12.67 1.09
CA LEU A 197 18.47 12.05 0.75
C LEU A 197 19.61 12.74 1.51
N GLU A 198 20.28 11.99 2.36
CA GLU A 198 21.46 12.40 3.12
C GLU A 198 22.73 11.73 2.57
N LYS A 199 23.86 11.91 3.25
CA LYS A 199 25.17 11.38 2.82
C LYS A 199 25.19 9.85 2.71
N HIS A 200 24.39 9.15 3.52
CA HIS A 200 24.39 7.69 3.65
C HIS A 200 23.06 7.08 3.22
N GLY A 201 22.30 7.73 2.33
CA GLY A 201 21.00 7.24 1.88
C GLY A 201 19.83 8.09 2.37
N TRP A 202 18.62 7.57 2.20
CA TRP A 202 17.39 8.25 2.60
C TRP A 202 17.19 8.17 4.12
N ALA A 203 16.75 9.27 4.72
CA ALA A 203 16.48 9.35 6.14
C ALA A 203 15.16 10.07 6.43
N VAL A 204 14.45 9.59 7.45
CA VAL A 204 13.18 10.16 7.93
C VAL A 204 13.44 11.44 8.71
N GLN A 205 12.73 12.50 8.34
CA GLN A 205 12.81 13.80 8.98
C GLN A 205 11.75 13.89 10.09
N ARG A 206 12.06 13.37 11.29
CA ARG A 206 11.10 13.26 12.42
C ARG A 206 10.48 14.57 12.89
N GLU A 207 11.22 15.66 12.74
CA GLU A 207 10.77 17.01 13.10
C GLU A 207 9.89 17.64 12.02
N SER A 208 9.62 16.94 10.91
CA SER A 208 8.74 17.45 9.87
C SER A 208 7.31 17.52 10.38
N VAL A 209 6.76 18.72 10.29
CA VAL A 209 5.33 19.01 10.54
C VAL A 209 4.40 18.32 9.55
N LEU A 210 4.94 17.72 8.48
CA LEU A 210 4.19 16.96 7.48
C LEU A 210 4.00 15.50 7.90
N ASN A 211 4.73 15.03 8.92
CA ASN A 211 4.61 13.65 9.39
C ASN A 211 3.25 13.45 10.06
N ARG A 212 2.60 12.34 9.72
CA ARG A 212 1.27 12.02 10.21
C ARG A 212 1.03 10.52 10.22
N ARG A 213 0.43 10.02 11.31
CA ARG A 213 -0.31 8.77 11.30
C ARG A 213 -1.79 9.05 11.01
N ILE A 214 -2.33 8.25 10.12
CA ILE A 214 -3.76 8.11 9.86
C ILE A 214 -4.06 6.69 10.33
N SER A 215 -4.76 6.53 11.44
CA SER A 215 -4.96 5.21 12.07
C SER A 215 -6.42 4.76 12.01
N ALA A 216 -6.67 3.47 12.24
CA ALA A 216 -8.02 2.96 12.41
C ALA A 216 -8.66 3.38 13.75
N LEU A 217 -7.85 3.81 14.72
CA LEU A 217 -8.28 4.02 16.10
C LEU A 217 -8.80 5.42 16.38
N ASP A 218 -8.16 6.46 15.85
CA ASP A 218 -8.34 7.84 16.32
C ASP A 218 -8.58 8.87 15.20
N THR A 219 -8.41 8.47 13.95
CA THR A 219 -8.42 9.43 12.85
C THR A 219 -9.83 9.59 12.31
N GLU A 220 -10.46 10.69 12.67
CA GLU A 220 -11.75 11.04 12.10
C GLU A 220 -11.65 11.38 10.61
N MET A 221 -12.56 10.82 9.83
CA MET A 221 -12.67 11.03 8.39
C MET A 221 -14.05 11.50 7.99
N VAL A 222 -14.10 12.29 6.92
CA VAL A 222 -15.35 12.76 6.33
C VAL A 222 -15.80 11.81 5.24
N VAL A 223 -17.06 11.40 5.30
CA VAL A 223 -17.70 10.69 4.19
C VAL A 223 -18.26 11.71 3.20
N SER A 224 -17.84 11.59 1.94
CA SER A 224 -18.29 12.44 0.84
C SER A 224 -18.95 11.63 -0.27
N GLY A 225 -19.39 12.29 -1.33
CA GLY A 225 -20.05 11.67 -2.47
C GLY A 225 -21.54 11.35 -2.24
N PRO A 226 -22.19 10.68 -3.22
CA PRO A 226 -23.65 10.48 -3.21
C PRO A 226 -24.19 9.69 -2.02
N ALA A 227 -23.37 8.85 -1.39
CA ALA A 227 -23.78 8.05 -0.24
C ALA A 227 -23.73 8.81 1.09
N ALA A 228 -23.05 9.97 1.15
CA ALA A 228 -22.87 10.71 2.40
C ALA A 228 -24.22 11.13 3.03
N GLY A 229 -24.44 10.71 4.27
CA GLY A 229 -25.67 10.93 5.03
C GLY A 229 -26.82 9.97 4.74
N HIS A 230 -26.58 8.96 3.89
CA HIS A 230 -27.54 7.90 3.64
C HIS A 230 -27.87 7.13 4.95
N PRO A 231 -29.13 6.69 5.18
CA PRO A 231 -29.51 6.01 6.43
C PRO A 231 -28.62 4.83 6.82
N ARG A 232 -28.09 4.08 5.84
CA ARG A 232 -27.18 2.94 6.09
C ARG A 232 -25.77 3.33 6.57
N LEU A 233 -25.40 4.60 6.51
CA LEU A 233 -24.13 5.08 7.06
C LEU A 233 -24.27 5.68 8.46
N LYS A 234 -25.50 5.72 9.00
CA LYS A 234 -25.76 6.29 10.32
C LYS A 234 -25.54 5.23 11.39
N THR A 235 -24.82 5.61 12.43
CA THR A 235 -24.62 4.78 13.62
C THR A 235 -25.05 5.56 14.86
N SER A 236 -25.04 4.92 16.03
CA SER A 236 -25.23 5.62 17.30
C SER A 236 -24.11 6.65 17.57
N ALA A 237 -22.91 6.41 17.06
CA ALA A 237 -21.76 7.31 17.19
C ALA A 237 -21.79 8.47 16.19
N ASP A 238 -22.30 8.25 14.98
CA ASP A 238 -22.56 9.31 14.00
C ASP A 238 -23.99 9.20 13.42
N PRO A 239 -24.97 9.89 14.00
CA PRO A 239 -26.34 9.92 13.47
C PRO A 239 -26.46 10.72 12.16
N THR A 240 -25.41 11.43 11.74
CA THR A 240 -25.43 12.20 10.49
C THR A 240 -25.08 11.34 9.28
N GLY A 241 -24.29 10.27 9.46
CA GLY A 241 -23.78 9.39 8.40
C GLY A 241 -22.76 10.07 7.49
N LYS A 242 -22.02 11.03 8.03
CA LYS A 242 -21.06 11.88 7.30
C LYS A 242 -19.66 11.86 7.91
N ARG A 243 -19.47 11.19 9.05
CA ARG A 243 -18.19 11.07 9.75
C ARG A 243 -17.98 9.62 10.13
N VAL A 244 -16.76 9.14 9.92
CA VAL A 244 -16.33 7.79 10.30
C VAL A 244 -15.02 7.89 11.08
N LEU A 245 -14.77 6.93 11.95
CA LEU A 245 -13.53 6.82 12.68
C LEU A 245 -12.64 5.81 11.98
N GLY A 246 -11.48 6.29 11.53
CA GLY A 246 -10.39 5.48 11.03
C GLY A 246 -10.55 4.99 9.61
N THR A 247 -9.53 4.24 9.20
CA THR A 247 -9.51 3.44 7.98
C THR A 247 -8.82 2.12 8.26
N LEU A 248 -9.30 1.04 7.66
CA LEU A 248 -8.92 -0.35 7.97
C LEU A 248 -8.49 -1.09 6.72
N ASN A 249 -7.65 -2.12 6.89
CA ASN A 249 -7.28 -3.04 5.83
C ASN A 249 -6.80 -2.33 4.55
N ASN A 250 -5.90 -1.36 4.72
CA ASN A 250 -5.40 -0.55 3.63
C ASN A 250 -4.41 -1.35 2.80
N CYS A 251 -4.86 -1.85 1.65
CA CYS A 251 -4.08 -2.71 0.76
C CYS A 251 -3.35 -1.84 -0.28
N ALA A 252 -3.96 -1.67 -1.44
CA ALA A 252 -3.43 -0.88 -2.54
C ALA A 252 -3.70 0.64 -2.41
N GLY A 253 -3.34 1.38 -3.46
CA GLY A 253 -3.66 2.79 -3.55
C GLY A 253 -3.25 3.42 -4.87
N GLY A 254 -3.24 4.75 -4.90
CA GLY A 254 -2.83 5.51 -6.07
C GLY A 254 -2.49 6.96 -5.77
N VAL A 255 -1.70 7.57 -6.64
CA VAL A 255 -1.40 9.00 -6.61
C VAL A 255 -2.18 9.69 -7.71
N THR A 256 -2.97 10.70 -7.35
CA THR A 256 -3.70 11.49 -8.33
C THR A 256 -2.78 12.51 -9.02
N PRO A 257 -3.08 12.93 -10.26
CA PRO A 257 -2.30 13.96 -10.95
C PRO A 257 -2.29 15.33 -10.27
N TRP A 258 -3.21 15.58 -9.33
CA TRP A 258 -3.30 16.82 -8.56
C TRP A 258 -2.71 16.69 -7.15
N GLY A 259 -1.90 15.65 -6.89
CA GLY A 259 -1.09 15.54 -5.68
C GLY A 259 -1.85 15.08 -4.45
N THR A 260 -2.88 14.25 -4.62
CA THR A 260 -3.56 13.57 -3.49
C THR A 260 -3.29 12.07 -3.52
N MET A 261 -3.30 11.46 -2.34
CA MET A 261 -3.19 10.02 -2.15
C MET A 261 -4.57 9.38 -2.08
N LEU A 262 -4.71 8.23 -2.74
CA LEU A 262 -5.81 7.28 -2.56
C LEU A 262 -5.27 6.09 -1.78
N ILE A 263 -5.97 5.71 -0.72
CA ILE A 263 -5.76 4.48 0.05
C ILE A 263 -7.04 3.66 -0.07
N CYS A 264 -6.92 2.35 -0.20
CA CYS A 264 -8.06 1.47 -0.46
C CYS A 264 -8.25 0.48 0.67
N GLU A 265 -9.43 0.46 1.27
CA GLU A 265 -9.84 -0.58 2.22
C GLU A 265 -10.27 -1.82 1.41
N GLU A 266 -9.68 -2.98 1.69
CA GLU A 266 -9.99 -4.23 0.99
C GLU A 266 -10.80 -5.15 1.91
N ASN A 267 -10.13 -5.93 2.76
CA ASN A 267 -10.76 -6.92 3.63
C ASN A 267 -11.27 -6.30 4.95
N PHE A 268 -11.98 -5.17 4.90
CA PHE A 268 -12.45 -4.44 6.08
C PHE A 268 -13.54 -5.19 6.85
N ASN A 269 -14.34 -6.00 6.15
CA ASN A 269 -15.42 -6.84 6.70
C ASN A 269 -14.91 -7.83 7.76
N ALA A 270 -13.67 -8.30 7.67
CA ALA A 270 -13.07 -9.23 8.64
C ALA A 270 -12.93 -8.63 10.07
N TYR A 271 -13.00 -7.31 10.21
CA TYR A 271 -12.94 -6.61 11.50
C TYR A 271 -14.30 -6.49 12.21
N PHE A 272 -15.37 -6.95 11.56
CA PHE A 272 -16.73 -6.86 12.10
C PHE A 272 -17.26 -8.25 12.43
N SER A 273 -17.95 -8.35 13.56
CA SER A 273 -18.66 -9.57 13.96
C SER A 273 -19.95 -9.19 14.70
N GLY A 274 -20.88 -10.13 14.79
CA GLY A 274 -22.15 -9.93 15.48
C GLY A 274 -23.35 -10.50 14.72
N ALA A 275 -24.52 -10.45 15.35
CA ALA A 275 -25.76 -10.88 14.71
C ALA A 275 -26.35 -9.72 13.89
N ALA A 276 -26.39 -9.88 12.57
CA ALA A 276 -26.87 -8.86 11.62
C ALA A 276 -28.32 -8.38 11.85
N GLY A 277 -29.12 -9.13 12.62
CA GLY A 277 -30.51 -8.75 12.98
C GLY A 277 -30.71 -8.28 14.43
N ALA A 278 -29.67 -8.33 15.27
CA ALA A 278 -29.72 -7.89 16.67
C ALA A 278 -28.96 -6.56 16.92
N THR A 279 -28.32 -6.05 15.87
CA THR A 279 -27.58 -4.78 15.88
C THR A 279 -28.41 -3.77 15.08
N PRO A 280 -28.67 -2.55 15.60
CA PRO A 280 -29.56 -1.56 14.98
C PRO A 280 -29.25 -1.23 13.53
#